data_AF-A0A0Q7TGE9-F1
#
_entry.id   AF-A0A0Q7TGE9-F1
#
_cell.length_a   1.000
_cell.length_b   1.000
_cell.length_c   1.000
_cell.angle_alpha   90.00
_cell.angle_beta   90.00
_cell.angle_gamma   90.00
#
_symmetry.space_group_name_H-M   'P 1'
#
loop_
_entity.id
_entity.type
_entity.pdbx_description
1 polymer ?
#
loop_
_entity_poly.entity_id
_entity_poly.type
_entity_poly.pdbx_seq_one_letter_code
_entity_poly.pdbx_strand_id
1 'polypeptide(L)'
;MTNPSEAVELLSGLIAKIEGQAWGGVESTMFRVTRTEAEKVALDWLAQNINCEIDFGYDDSEEGDPGCWRVHRVNGGINDREWTLIGQGATPTDAILTALRPPPDSAGNSEGGGS
;
A
#
# COMPACT_ATOMS: atom_id res chain seq x y z
N MET A 1 18.13 10.84 -0.24
CA MET A 1 17.24 9.66 -0.11
C MET A 1 16.17 10.06 0.87
N THR A 2 14.94 10.29 0.40
CA THR A 2 13.82 10.71 1.25
C THR A 2 13.36 9.51 2.07
N ASN A 3 13.16 9.67 3.37
CA ASN A 3 12.77 8.56 4.24
C ASN A 3 11.34 8.10 3.89
N PRO A 4 11.01 6.80 3.97
CA PRO A 4 9.68 6.28 3.61
C PRO A 4 8.55 6.98 4.38
N SER A 5 8.78 7.32 5.65
CA SER A 5 7.82 8.03 6.50
C SER A 5 7.57 9.48 6.03
N GLU A 6 8.59 10.17 5.52
CA GLU A 6 8.42 11.51 4.94
C GLU A 6 7.61 11.46 3.64
N ALA A 7 7.77 10.40 2.84
CA ALA A 7 7.00 10.22 1.62
C ALA A 7 5.50 9.99 1.91
N VAL A 8 5.16 9.24 2.96
CA VAL A 8 3.77 8.98 3.37
C VAL A 8 3.11 10.25 3.93
N GLU A 9 3.83 11.04 4.72
CA GLU A 9 3.34 12.34 5.24
C GLU A 9 3.10 13.35 4.11
N LEU A 10 4.01 13.41 3.13
CA LEU A 10 3.86 14.27 1.95
C LEU A 10 2.64 13.86 1.11
N LEU A 11 2.45 12.56 0.88
CA LEU A 11 1.28 12.04 0.16
C LEU A 11 -0.03 12.34 0.89
N SER A 12 -0.06 12.15 2.21
CA SER A 12 -1.24 12.40 3.04
C SER A 12 -1.61 13.89 3.08
N GLY A 13 -0.62 14.78 3.19
CA GLY A 13 -0.82 16.23 3.13
C GLY A 13 -1.27 16.72 1.75
N LEU A 14 -0.85 16.05 0.68
CA LEU A 14 -1.28 16.38 -0.68
C LEU A 14 -2.75 16.02 -0.92
N ILE A 15 -3.17 14.84 -0.44
CA ILE A 15 -4.56 14.35 -0.55
C ILE A 15 -5.53 15.29 0.19
N ALA A 16 -5.21 15.68 1.43
CA ALA A 16 -6.05 16.58 2.23
C ALA A 16 -6.19 17.99 1.62
N LYS A 17 -5.16 18.46 0.90
CA LYS A 17 -5.18 19.78 0.25
C LYS A 17 -6.04 19.81 -1.02
N ILE A 18 -6.23 18.67 -1.67
CA ILE A 18 -7.05 18.51 -2.89
C ILE A 18 -8.55 18.53 -2.56
N GLU A 19 -8.97 17.99 -1.42
CA GLU A 19 -10.39 17.94 -1.03
C GLU A 19 -11.00 19.34 -0.73
N GLY A 20 -10.17 20.37 -0.56
CA GLY A 20 -10.61 21.72 -0.18
C GLY A 20 -10.73 22.75 -1.31
N GLN A 21 -10.30 22.48 -2.55
CA GLN A 21 -10.25 23.51 -3.61
C GLN A 21 -10.84 23.05 -4.95
N ALA A 22 -12.10 23.39 -5.20
CA ALA A 22 -12.78 23.17 -6.47
C ALA A 22 -12.16 24.00 -7.62
N TRP A 23 -11.41 23.34 -8.52
CA TRP A 23 -10.91 23.92 -9.78
C TRP A 23 -11.01 22.88 -10.92
N GLY A 24 -12.19 22.78 -11.53
CA GLY A 24 -12.63 21.72 -12.45
C GLY A 24 -11.90 21.55 -13.81
N GLY A 25 -10.69 22.08 -13.96
CA GLY A 25 -9.78 21.76 -15.07
C GLY A 25 -8.37 21.37 -14.62
N VAL A 26 -7.95 21.86 -13.46
CA VAL A 26 -6.66 21.53 -12.83
C VAL A 26 -6.77 20.24 -12.02
N GLU A 27 -7.96 19.94 -11.47
CA GLU A 27 -8.26 18.67 -10.80
C GLU A 27 -7.99 17.47 -11.70
N SER A 28 -8.35 17.52 -12.98
CA SER A 28 -8.15 16.38 -13.88
C SER A 28 -6.66 16.13 -14.19
N THR A 29 -5.86 17.19 -14.33
CA THR A 29 -4.41 17.05 -14.57
C THR A 29 -3.67 16.71 -13.28
N MET A 30 -4.02 17.32 -12.16
CA MET A 30 -3.43 17.07 -10.85
C MET A 30 -3.78 15.66 -10.36
N PHE A 31 -5.02 15.19 -10.55
CA PHE A 31 -5.41 13.81 -10.28
C PHE A 31 -4.62 12.81 -11.14
N ARG A 32 -4.34 13.14 -12.41
CA ARG A 32 -3.51 12.29 -13.27
C ARG A 32 -2.04 12.29 -12.84
N VAL A 33 -1.47 13.43 -12.45
CA VAL A 33 -0.10 13.52 -11.95
C VAL A 33 0.05 12.74 -10.64
N THR A 34 -0.83 12.98 -9.67
CA THR A 34 -0.81 12.28 -8.38
C THR A 34 -1.02 10.78 -8.52
N ARG A 35 -1.90 10.34 -9.43
CA ARG A 35 -2.05 8.91 -9.76
C ARG A 35 -0.77 8.33 -10.37
N THR A 36 -0.14 9.05 -11.30
CA THR A 36 1.12 8.60 -11.93
C THR A 36 2.25 8.52 -10.91
N GLU A 37 2.32 9.46 -9.97
CA GLU A 37 3.30 9.45 -8.88
C GLU A 37 3.05 8.30 -7.90
N ALA A 38 1.80 8.05 -7.54
CA ALA A 38 1.42 6.92 -6.68
C ALA A 38 1.73 5.58 -7.35
N GLU A 39 1.43 5.43 -8.64
CA GLU A 39 1.78 4.26 -9.45
C GLU A 39 3.30 4.06 -9.49
N LYS A 40 4.06 5.14 -9.71
CA LYS A 40 5.53 5.09 -9.69
C LYS A 40 6.07 4.63 -8.34
N VAL A 41 5.58 5.20 -7.23
CA VAL A 41 6.01 4.81 -5.87
C VAL A 41 5.68 3.34 -5.60
N ALA A 42 4.49 2.89 -5.97
CA ALA A 42 4.08 1.50 -5.80
C ALA A 42 4.98 0.53 -6.58
N LEU A 43 5.25 0.82 -7.85
CA LEU A 43 6.12 0.00 -8.69
C LEU A 43 7.58 0.03 -8.23
N ASP A 44 8.10 1.20 -7.86
CA ASP A 44 9.46 1.35 -7.35
C ASP A 44 9.63 0.56 -6.04
N TRP A 45 8.62 0.52 -5.18
CA TRP A 45 8.63 -0.31 -3.97
C TRP A 45 8.61 -1.80 -4.28
N LEU A 46 7.71 -2.25 -5.16
CA LEU A 46 7.62 -3.68 -5.51
C LEU A 46 8.93 -4.18 -6.13
N ALA A 47 9.56 -3.37 -6.98
CA ALA A 47 10.87 -3.68 -7.58
C ALA A 47 11.99 -3.82 -6.53
N GLN A 48 11.90 -3.12 -5.41
CA GLN A 48 12.86 -3.19 -4.31
C GLN A 48 12.57 -4.33 -3.32
N ASN A 49 11.34 -4.86 -3.30
CA ASN A 49 10.90 -5.90 -2.38
C ASN A 49 10.68 -7.21 -3.16
N ILE A 50 11.79 -7.83 -3.55
CA ILE A 50 11.82 -9.06 -4.38
C ILE A 50 11.14 -10.27 -3.75
N ASN A 51 10.83 -10.22 -2.45
CA ASN A 51 10.08 -11.25 -1.74
C ASN A 51 8.58 -10.92 -1.64
N CYS A 52 8.12 -9.87 -2.33
CA CYS A 52 6.70 -9.56 -2.43
C CYS A 52 6.18 -9.96 -3.83
N GLU A 53 4.98 -10.52 -3.86
CA GLU A 53 4.23 -10.83 -5.09
C GLU A 53 2.88 -10.13 -5.04
N ILE A 54 2.40 -9.73 -6.22
CA ILE A 54 1.08 -9.16 -6.42
C ILE A 54 0.26 -10.09 -7.31
N ASP A 55 -0.95 -10.41 -6.86
CA ASP A 55 -1.89 -11.28 -7.56
C ASP A 55 -3.31 -10.72 -7.49
N PHE A 56 -4.18 -11.25 -8.36
CA PHE A 56 -5.61 -10.99 -8.32
C PHE A 56 -6.32 -12.30 -8.03
N GLY A 57 -7.18 -12.31 -7.02
CA GLY A 57 -7.89 -13.51 -6.62
C GLY A 57 -9.29 -13.21 -6.11
N TYR A 58 -10.09 -14.27 -6.04
CA TYR A 58 -11.43 -14.30 -5.47
C TYR A 58 -11.39 -15.00 -4.11
N ASP A 59 -12.26 -14.61 -3.20
CA ASP A 59 -12.57 -15.38 -2.01
C ASP A 59 -13.70 -16.36 -2.36
N ASP A 60 -13.32 -17.61 -2.57
CA ASP A 60 -14.26 -18.69 -2.91
C ASP A 60 -15.29 -18.96 -1.81
N SER A 61 -15.14 -18.36 -0.62
CA SER A 61 -16.10 -18.45 0.49
C SER A 61 -17.23 -17.42 0.43
N GLU A 62 -17.12 -16.37 -0.40
CA GLU A 62 -18.17 -15.37 -0.60
C GLU A 62 -18.80 -15.48 -1.99
N GLU A 63 -20.04 -15.98 -2.03
CA GLU A 63 -20.82 -16.03 -3.27
C GLU A 63 -21.07 -14.60 -3.78
N GLY A 64 -20.48 -14.26 -4.93
CA GLY A 64 -20.57 -12.93 -5.52
C GLY A 64 -19.41 -11.99 -5.19
N ASP A 65 -18.30 -12.49 -4.64
CA ASP A 65 -17.09 -11.69 -4.43
C ASP A 65 -16.62 -11.06 -5.76
N PRO A 66 -16.48 -9.72 -5.84
CA PRO A 66 -15.91 -9.05 -7.01
C PRO A 66 -14.43 -9.39 -7.24
N GLY A 67 -13.76 -10.03 -6.29
CA GLY A 67 -12.33 -10.28 -6.31
C GLY A 67 -11.52 -9.02 -5.99
N CYS A 68 -10.29 -9.20 -5.54
CA CYS A 68 -9.42 -8.09 -5.16
C CYS A 68 -7.95 -8.35 -5.54
N TRP A 69 -7.21 -7.25 -5.70
CA TRP A 69 -5.76 -7.28 -5.80
C TRP A 69 -5.17 -7.50 -4.41
N ARG A 70 -4.14 -8.35 -4.33
CA ARG A 70 -3.52 -8.79 -3.09
C ARG A 70 -2.00 -8.68 -3.23
N VAL A 71 -1.35 -8.25 -2.17
CA VAL A 71 0.11 -8.25 -2.07
C VAL A 71 0.51 -9.20 -0.96
N HIS A 72 1.27 -10.21 -1.32
CA HIS A 72 1.79 -11.19 -0.38
C HIS A 72 3.29 -11.02 -0.23
N ARG A 73 3.79 -11.18 0.99
CA ARG A 73 5.22 -11.27 1.29
C ARG A 73 5.58 -12.70 1.58
N VAL A 74 6.53 -13.23 0.85
CA VAL A 74 7.20 -14.50 1.16
C VAL A 74 8.16 -14.26 2.32
N ASN A 75 7.96 -15.01 3.38
CA ASN A 75 8.94 -15.18 4.45
C ASN A 75 9.33 -16.67 4.52
N GLY A 76 10.57 -16.94 4.93
CA GLY A 76 11.06 -18.31 5.14
C GLY A 76 12.21 -18.74 4.23
N GLY A 77 12.71 -19.96 4.47
CA GLY A 77 13.82 -20.57 3.74
C GLY A 77 13.38 -21.23 2.43
N ILE A 78 14.33 -21.80 1.67
CA ILE A 78 14.07 -22.44 0.36
C ILE A 78 12.93 -23.47 0.37
N ASN A 79 12.69 -24.14 1.50
CA ASN A 79 11.71 -25.24 1.61
C ASN A 79 10.42 -24.89 2.36
N ASP A 80 10.28 -23.66 2.87
CA ASP A 80 9.12 -23.27 3.68
C ASP A 80 8.74 -21.82 3.35
N ARG A 81 8.12 -21.67 2.18
CA ARG A 81 7.65 -20.36 1.70
C ARG A 81 6.27 -20.13 2.29
N GLU A 82 6.22 -19.41 3.40
CA GLU A 82 4.97 -18.91 3.94
C GLU A 82 4.65 -17.56 3.28
N TRP A 83 3.47 -17.51 2.66
CA TRP A 83 2.95 -16.30 2.05
C TRP A 83 2.11 -15.55 3.08
N THR A 84 2.55 -14.37 3.48
CA THR A 84 1.80 -13.49 4.36
C THR A 84 1.09 -12.45 3.52
N LEU A 85 -0.24 -12.39 3.56
CA LEU A 85 -0.99 -11.28 2.97
C LEU A 85 -0.68 -10.00 3.75
N ILE A 86 -0.18 -8.97 3.06
CA ILE A 86 0.22 -7.70 3.67
C ILE A 86 -0.52 -6.48 3.09
N GLY A 87 -1.25 -6.63 1.99
CA GLY A 87 -2.08 -5.56 1.45
C GLY A 87 -3.15 -6.08 0.48
N GLN A 88 -4.25 -5.35 0.39
CA GLN A 88 -5.35 -5.62 -0.55
C GLN A 88 -5.90 -4.30 -1.11
N GLY A 89 -6.50 -4.36 -2.30
CA GLY A 89 -7.10 -3.18 -2.91
C GLY A 89 -7.94 -3.50 -4.14
N ALA A 90 -8.75 -2.51 -4.55
CA ALA A 90 -9.55 -2.59 -5.77
C ALA A 90 -8.70 -2.47 -7.05
N THR A 91 -7.50 -1.90 -6.93
CA THR A 91 -6.50 -1.80 -8.01
C THR A 91 -5.14 -2.31 -7.54
N PRO A 92 -4.20 -2.65 -8.45
CA PRO A 92 -2.86 -3.08 -8.07
C PRO A 92 -2.15 -2.02 -7.21
N THR A 93 -2.28 -0.76 -7.58
CA THR A 93 -1.68 0.37 -6.86
C THR A 93 -2.25 0.48 -5.47
N ASP A 94 -3.56 0.35 -5.29
CA ASP A 94 -4.19 0.40 -3.96
C ASP A 94 -3.72 -0.74 -3.05
N ALA A 95 -3.55 -1.94 -3.61
CA ALA A 95 -3.04 -3.09 -2.85
C ALA A 95 -1.60 -2.87 -2.38
N ILE A 96 -0.74 -2.30 -3.23
CA ILE A 96 0.65 -1.96 -2.87
C ILE A 96 0.71 -0.81 -1.87
N LEU A 97 -0.08 0.25 -2.07
CA LEU A 97 -0.17 1.37 -1.13
C LEU A 97 -0.69 0.94 0.24
N THR A 98 -1.57 -0.07 0.28
CA THR A 98 -2.02 -0.68 1.53
C THR A 98 -0.90 -1.47 2.18
N ALA A 99 -0.13 -2.25 1.40
CA ALA A 99 1.04 -2.99 1.89
C ALA A 99 2.18 -2.10 2.40
N LEU A 100 2.26 -0.87 1.91
CA LEU A 100 3.21 0.15 2.39
C LEU A 100 2.87 0.70 3.78
N ARG A 101 1.62 0.55 4.23
CA ARG A 101 1.23 1.02 5.56
C ARG A 101 1.70 0.00 6.59
N PRO A 102 2.35 0.44 7.69
CA PRO A 102 2.59 -0.46 8.80
C PRO A 102 1.24 -1.00 9.32
N PRO A 103 1.16 -2.29 9.69
CA PRO A 103 -0.06 -2.81 10.28
C PRO A 103 -0.41 -1.99 11.53
N PRO A 104 -1.71 -1.78 11.82
CA PRO A 104 -2.16 -0.93 12.93
C PRO A 104 -1.55 -1.31 14.29
N ASP A 105 -1.09 -2.55 14.43
CA ASP A 105 -0.54 -3.10 15.67
C ASP A 105 0.95 -2.78 15.90
N SER A 106 1.61 -2.08 14.97
CA SER A 106 3.03 -1.68 15.11
C SER A 106 3.22 -0.32 15.81
N ALA A 107 2.13 0.39 16.11
CA ALA A 107 2.16 1.63 16.87
C ALA A 107 2.18 1.34 18.38
N GLY A 108 3.36 1.01 18.91
CA GLY A 108 3.72 1.26 20.31
C GLY A 108 3.13 0.30 21.35
N ASN A 109 3.76 -0.86 21.54
CA ASN A 109 3.85 -1.47 22.85
C ASN A 109 5.25 -1.17 23.42
N SER A 110 5.40 0.05 23.91
CA SER A 110 6.55 0.50 24.70
C SER A 110 6.07 0.92 26.08
N GLU A 111 5.67 -0.06 26.89
CA GLU A 111 5.78 -0.04 28.36
C GLU A 111 6.18 -1.48 28.71
N GLY A 112 7.40 -1.79 29.12
CA GLY A 112 8.13 -1.18 30.22
C GLY A 112 8.37 -2.30 31.22
N GLY A 113 9.41 -3.11 30.96
CA GLY A 113 9.87 -4.11 31.91
C GLY A 113 10.64 -3.46 33.06
N GLY A 114 10.38 -3.93 34.28
CA GLY A 114 11.34 -3.98 35.38
C GLY A 114 11.33 -2.79 36.34
N SER A 115 10.77 -3.01 37.53
CA SER A 115 11.54 -3.49 38.70
C SER A 115 10.60 -4.01 39.78
#